data_AF-A0A497GBL6-F1
#
_entry.id   AF-A0A497GBL6-F1
#
_cell.length_a   1.000
_cell.length_b   1.000
_cell.length_c   1.000
_cell.angle_alpha   90.00
_cell.angle_beta   90.00
_cell.angle_gamma   90.00
#
_symmetry.space_group_name_H-M   'P 1'
#
loop_
_entity.id
_entity.type
_entity.pdbx_description
1 polymer ?
#
loop_
_entity_poly.entity_id
_entity_poly.type
_entity_poly.pdbx_seq_one_letter_code
_entity_poly.pdbx_strand_id
1 'polypeptide(L)'
;LAETTFMPLIGKHLGIVLGPRGKMPRPIPPSADPKPIIENLRKMVRARSKDRVTFHVPVGIRDMSPEDLADNVEAVLNRIISKLERGEMNIRSAYVKTTMGPAVRIL
;
A
#
# COMPACT_ATOMS: atom_id res chain seq x y z
N LEU A 1 -1.83 14.31 0.58
CA LEU A 1 -1.42 15.13 -0.58
C LEU A 1 -1.05 16.49 -0.03
N ALA A 2 -0.10 17.16 -0.66
CA ALA A 2 0.24 18.53 -0.29
C ALA A 2 0.51 19.33 -1.56
N GLU A 3 0.10 20.59 -1.57
CA GLU A 3 0.53 21.52 -2.60
C GLU A 3 2.03 21.77 -2.46
N THR A 4 2.73 21.89 -3.58
CA THR A 4 4.19 22.06 -3.62
C THR A 4 4.67 23.23 -2.76
N THR A 5 3.90 24.33 -2.73
CA THR A 5 4.19 25.55 -1.96
C THR A 5 4.36 25.29 -0.46
N PHE A 6 3.59 24.34 0.10
CA PHE A 6 3.60 24.05 1.54
C PHE A 6 4.59 22.95 1.95
N MET A 7 5.27 22.30 1.01
CA MET A 7 6.21 21.20 1.31
C MET A 7 7.34 21.60 2.28
N PRO A 8 7.95 22.81 2.21
CA PRO A 8 8.96 23.23 3.19
C PRO A 8 8.41 23.31 4.61
N LEU A 9 7.20 23.84 4.76
CA LEU A 9 6.52 23.97 6.07
C LEU A 9 6.14 22.59 6.63
N ILE A 10 5.61 21.71 5.77
CA ILE A 10 5.26 20.33 6.13
C ILE A 10 6.50 19.53 6.52
N GLY A 11 7.61 19.70 5.81
CA GLY A 11 8.89 19.07 6.16
C GLY A 11 9.37 19.48 7.54
N LYS A 12 9.28 20.78 7.87
CA LYS A 12 9.70 21.32 9.17
C LYS A 12 8.83 20.84 10.34
N HIS A 13 7.50 20.93 10.20
CA HIS A 13 6.58 20.64 11.32
C HIS A 13 6.14 19.19 11.40
N LEU A 14 5.79 18.59 10.26
CA LEU A 14 5.23 17.24 10.20
C LEU A 14 6.27 16.19 9.83
N GLY A 15 7.46 16.59 9.36
CA GLY A 15 8.50 15.66 8.93
C GLY A 15 9.02 14.77 10.05
N ILE A 16 9.12 15.30 11.28
CA ILE A 16 9.56 14.55 12.47
C ILE A 16 8.64 13.34 12.74
N VAL A 17 7.33 13.49 12.52
CA VAL A 17 6.33 12.44 12.78
C VAL A 17 6.09 11.56 11.56
N LEU A 18 5.98 12.15 10.37
CA LEU A 18 5.62 11.45 9.15
C LEU A 18 6.79 10.73 8.48
N GLY A 19 8.03 11.19 8.73
CA GLY A 19 9.26 10.60 8.20
C GLY A 19 9.47 9.15 8.65
N PRO A 20 9.57 8.87 9.97
CA PRO A 20 9.75 7.51 10.48
C PRO A 20 8.60 6.55 10.10
N ARG A 21 7.40 7.10 9.97
CA ARG A 21 6.20 6.37 9.53
C ARG A 21 6.16 6.13 8.01
N GLY A 22 7.00 6.79 7.24
CA GLY A 22 7.03 6.69 5.77
C GLY A 22 5.78 7.26 5.09
N LYS A 23 5.04 8.12 5.78
CA LYS A 23 3.76 8.69 5.33
C LYS A 23 3.89 10.13 4.84
N MET A 24 5.08 10.50 4.33
CA MET A 24 5.29 11.83 3.73
C MET A 24 4.28 12.10 2.60
N PRO A 25 3.66 13.29 2.57
CA PRO A 25 2.74 13.66 1.50
C PRO A 25 3.43 13.68 0.13
N ARG A 26 2.68 13.34 -0.91
CA ARG A 26 3.11 13.54 -2.31
C ARG A 26 2.78 14.97 -2.73
N PRO A 27 3.73 15.69 -3.38
CA PRO A 27 3.50 17.03 -3.89
C PRO A 27 2.57 17.00 -5.10
N ILE A 28 1.68 17.98 -5.21
CA ILE A 28 0.82 18.22 -6.37
C ILE A 28 1.04 19.66 -6.85
N PRO A 29 1.18 19.90 -8.17
CA PRO A 29 1.21 21.25 -8.72
C PRO A 29 -0.07 22.03 -8.40
N PRO A 30 0.00 23.34 -8.12
CA PRO A 30 -1.19 24.15 -7.80
C PRO A 30 -2.27 24.16 -8.90
N SER A 31 -1.87 23.92 -10.14
CA SER A 31 -2.73 23.92 -11.33
C SER A 31 -3.40 22.57 -11.64
N ALA A 32 -3.04 21.49 -10.94
CA ALA A 32 -3.58 20.16 -11.22
C ALA A 32 -4.84 19.87 -10.39
N ASP A 33 -5.87 19.28 -11.02
CA ASP A 33 -7.07 18.84 -10.30
C ASP A 33 -6.72 17.67 -9.34
N PRO A 34 -6.94 17.83 -8.02
CA PRO A 34 -6.63 16.79 -7.05
C PRO A 34 -7.65 15.63 -7.06
N LYS A 35 -8.86 15.81 -7.61
CA LYS A 35 -9.94 14.79 -7.55
C LYS A 35 -9.51 13.41 -8.06
N PRO A 36 -9.01 13.24 -9.30
CA PRO A 36 -8.62 11.92 -9.81
C PRO A 36 -7.49 11.28 -9.00
N ILE A 37 -6.58 12.10 -8.45
CA ILE A 37 -5.48 11.62 -7.62
C ILE A 37 -6.00 11.10 -6.28
N ILE A 38 -6.97 11.80 -5.68
CA ILE A 38 -7.59 11.39 -4.42
C ILE A 38 -8.34 10.08 -4.59
N GLU A 39 -9.15 9.93 -5.65
CA GLU A 39 -9.91 8.71 -5.90
C GLU A 39 -9.00 7.50 -6.08
N ASN A 40 -7.91 7.66 -6.82
CA ASN A 40 -6.89 6.62 -6.98
C ASN A 40 -6.21 6.28 -5.65
N LEU A 41 -5.88 7.28 -4.83
CA LEU A 41 -5.26 7.05 -3.52
C LEU A 41 -6.19 6.39 -2.51
N ARG A 42 -7.52 6.57 -2.62
CA ARG A 42 -8.50 5.88 -1.77
C ARG A 42 -8.52 4.37 -2.00
N LYS A 43 -8.30 3.93 -3.24
CA LYS A 43 -8.26 2.51 -3.62
C LYS A 43 -6.86 1.90 -3.46
N MET A 44 -5.84 2.72 -3.26
CA MET A 44 -4.45 2.27 -3.23
C MET A 44 -4.03 1.77 -1.84
N VAL A 45 -3.45 0.57 -1.82
CA VAL A 45 -2.78 0.02 -0.64
C VAL A 45 -1.26 0.10 -0.79
N ARG A 46 -0.55 0.32 0.33
CA ARG A 46 0.91 0.45 0.34
C ARG A 46 1.57 -0.81 0.87
N ALA A 47 2.27 -1.53 -0.01
CA ALA A 47 3.18 -2.59 0.38
C ALA A 47 4.59 -2.02 0.61
N ARG A 48 5.18 -2.29 1.78
CA ARG A 48 6.57 -1.92 2.10
C ARG A 48 7.21 -3.01 2.97
N SER A 49 8.32 -3.56 2.50
CA SER A 49 9.30 -4.23 3.36
C SER A 49 10.20 -3.16 3.99
N LYS A 50 10.38 -3.23 5.30
CA LYS A 50 11.43 -2.47 6.01
C LYS A 50 12.61 -3.42 6.24
N ASP A 51 12.87 -3.76 7.49
CA ASP A 51 14.04 -4.53 7.92
C ASP A 51 13.83 -6.05 7.79
N ARG A 52 12.59 -6.49 7.59
CA ARG A 52 12.23 -7.90 7.45
C ARG A 52 11.86 -8.23 6.01
N VAL A 53 12.15 -9.46 5.61
CA VAL A 53 11.73 -10.08 4.33
C VAL A 53 10.25 -10.47 4.33
N THR A 54 9.42 -9.74 5.08
CA THR A 54 7.98 -9.93 5.15
C THR A 54 7.29 -8.58 5.00
N PHE A 55 6.09 -8.62 4.43
CA PHE A 55 5.19 -7.48 4.37
C PHE A 55 3.76 -7.96 4.58
N HIS A 56 2.91 -7.03 5.00
CA HIS A 56 1.50 -7.28 5.23
C HIS A 56 0.70 -6.17 4.56
N VAL A 57 -0.35 -6.54 3.85
CA VAL A 57 -1.16 -5.62 3.05
C VAL A 57 -2.63 -5.92 3.31
N PRO A 58 -3.46 -4.90 3.59
CA PRO A 58 -4.90 -5.08 3.62
C PRO A 58 -5.41 -5.28 2.19
N VAL A 59 -6.21 -6.31 1.96
CA VAL A 59 -6.75 -6.65 0.62
C VAL A 59 -8.25 -6.34 0.48
N GLY A 60 -8.96 -6.14 1.60
CA GLY A 60 -10.38 -5.81 1.59
C GLY A 60 -11.00 -5.87 2.98
N ILE A 61 -12.34 -5.83 3.02
CA ILE A 61 -13.16 -5.96 4.23
C ILE A 61 -14.02 -7.23 4.17
N ARG A 62 -14.55 -7.66 5.31
CA ARG A 62 -15.38 -8.89 5.41
C ARG A 62 -16.67 -8.82 4.58
N ASP A 63 -17.21 -7.61 4.39
CA ASP A 63 -18.50 -7.41 3.73
C ASP A 63 -18.40 -7.46 2.19
N MET A 64 -17.19 -7.60 1.64
CA MET A 64 -16.98 -7.78 0.20
C MET A 64 -17.24 -9.23 -0.23
N SER A 65 -17.57 -9.41 -1.50
CA SER A 65 -17.72 -10.74 -2.08
C SER A 65 -16.38 -11.50 -2.08
N PRO A 66 -16.40 -12.84 -1.95
CA PRO A 66 -15.19 -13.65 -2.05
C PRO A 66 -14.46 -13.49 -3.39
N GLU A 67 -15.20 -13.27 -4.48
CA GLU A 67 -14.66 -13.07 -5.82
C GLU A 67 -13.85 -11.77 -5.89
N ASP A 68 -14.42 -10.65 -5.42
CA ASP A 68 -13.73 -9.36 -5.40
C ASP A 68 -12.48 -9.42 -4.49
N LEU A 69 -12.54 -10.17 -3.40
CA LEU A 69 -11.39 -10.36 -2.51
C LEU A 69 -10.28 -11.18 -3.19
N ALA A 70 -10.63 -12.22 -3.95
CA ALA A 70 -9.67 -13.02 -4.70
C ALA A 70 -8.97 -12.17 -5.78
N ASP A 71 -9.74 -11.37 -6.54
CA ASP A 71 -9.21 -10.47 -7.57
C ASP A 71 -8.23 -9.44 -6.97
N ASN A 72 -8.56 -8.89 -5.80
CA ASN A 72 -7.69 -7.96 -5.09
C ASN A 72 -6.39 -8.64 -4.61
N VAL A 73 -6.48 -9.87 -4.11
CA VAL A 73 -5.31 -10.65 -3.69
C VAL A 73 -4.40 -10.95 -4.87
N GLU A 74 -4.96 -11.37 -6.00
CA GLU A 74 -4.24 -11.62 -7.24
C GLU A 74 -3.56 -10.35 -7.77
N ALA A 75 -4.28 -9.22 -7.81
CA ALA A 75 -3.72 -7.94 -8.23
C ALA A 75 -2.51 -7.52 -7.38
N VAL A 76 -2.58 -7.74 -6.05
CA VAL A 76 -1.48 -7.46 -5.14
C VAL A 76 -0.30 -8.40 -5.37
N LEU A 77 -0.54 -9.72 -5.48
CA LEU A 77 0.49 -10.73 -5.77
C LEU A 77 1.22 -10.44 -7.07
N ASN A 78 0.48 -10.23 -8.17
CA ASN A 78 1.04 -9.91 -9.48
C ASN A 78 1.90 -8.63 -9.44
N ARG A 79 1.44 -7.60 -8.72
CA ARG A 79 2.21 -6.37 -8.54
C ARG A 79 3.52 -6.60 -7.77
N ILE A 80 3.52 -7.49 -6.78
CA ILE A 80 4.72 -7.81 -6.01
C ILE A 80 5.70 -8.63 -6.84
N ILE A 81 5.22 -9.67 -7.51
CA ILE A 81 6.02 -10.54 -8.39
C ILE A 81 6.71 -9.71 -9.46
N SER A 82 5.99 -8.79 -10.10
CA SER A 82 6.55 -7.89 -11.14
C SER A 82 7.67 -6.97 -10.65
N LYS A 83 7.78 -6.76 -9.32
CA LYS A 83 8.81 -5.91 -8.71
C LYS A 83 10.02 -6.72 -8.22
N LEU A 84 9.88 -8.03 -8.05
CA LEU A 84 10.95 -8.90 -7.57
C LEU A 84 11.80 -9.37 -8.75
N GLU A 85 13.12 -9.24 -8.64
CA GLU A 85 14.06 -9.62 -9.72
C GLU A 85 13.97 -11.09 -10.13
N ARG A 86 13.61 -11.98 -9.18
CA ARG A 86 13.43 -13.42 -9.42
C ARG A 86 11.95 -13.85 -9.37
N GLY A 87 11.03 -12.89 -9.41
CA GLY A 87 9.59 -13.13 -9.40
C GLY A 87 9.12 -14.01 -8.23
N GLU A 88 8.36 -15.05 -8.56
CA GLU A 88 7.73 -15.99 -7.61
C GLU A 88 8.73 -16.80 -6.79
N MET A 89 9.93 -17.06 -7.32
CA MET A 89 10.94 -17.86 -6.59
C MET A 89 11.45 -17.17 -5.31
N ASN A 90 11.25 -15.86 -5.19
CA ASN A 90 11.59 -15.12 -3.97
C ASN A 90 10.48 -15.18 -2.90
N ILE A 91 9.32 -15.78 -3.20
CA ILE A 91 8.19 -15.87 -2.27
C ILE A 91 8.21 -17.25 -1.61
N ARG A 92 8.57 -17.30 -0.32
CA ARG A 92 8.59 -18.56 0.44
C ARG A 92 7.18 -19.08 0.77
N SER A 93 6.27 -18.19 1.12
CA SER A 93 4.91 -18.54 1.54
C SER A 93 4.01 -17.31 1.55
N ALA A 94 2.72 -17.49 1.27
CA ALA A 94 1.69 -16.46 1.36
C ALA A 94 0.52 -16.95 2.22
N TYR A 95 0.03 -16.06 3.10
CA TYR A 95 -1.08 -16.35 4.00
C TYR A 95 -2.12 -15.23 3.93
N VAL A 96 -3.39 -15.62 4.02
CA VAL A 96 -4.51 -14.70 4.18
C VAL A 96 -5.22 -15.00 5.49
N LYS A 97 -5.60 -13.94 6.18
CA LYS A 97 -6.37 -14.03 7.41
C LYS A 97 -7.34 -12.87 7.52
N THR A 98 -8.40 -13.07 8.29
CA THR A 98 -9.19 -11.96 8.82
C THR A 98 -8.47 -11.33 10.02
N THR A 99 -8.87 -10.12 10.42
CA THR A 99 -8.22 -9.39 11.53
C THR A 99 -8.11 -10.23 12.81
N MET A 100 -9.15 -11.00 13.14
CA MET A 100 -9.26 -11.80 14.37
C MET A 100 -9.24 -13.32 14.13
N GLY A 101 -9.14 -13.78 12.88
CA GLY A 101 -9.22 -15.21 12.54
C GLY A 101 -7.86 -15.89 12.39
N PRO A 102 -7.84 -17.23 12.32
CA PRO A 102 -6.65 -17.99 11.98
C PRO A 102 -6.19 -17.68 10.55
N ALA A 103 -4.90 -17.87 10.30
CA ALA A 103 -4.32 -17.67 8.98
C ALA A 103 -4.42 -18.93 8.12
N VAL A 104 -4.84 -18.76 6.87
CA VAL A 104 -4.93 -19.80 5.86
C VAL A 104 -3.81 -19.59 4.86
N ARG A 105 -3.09 -20.67 4.52
CA ARG A 105 -2.00 -20.65 3.55
C ARG A 105 -2.56 -20.70 2.13
N ILE A 106 -2.03 -19.86 1.26
CA ILE A 106 -2.37 -19.81 -0.18
C ILE A 106 -1.23 -20.38 -1.02
N LEU A 107 0.03 -20.06 -0.64
CA LEU A 107 1.28 -20.54 -1.24
C LEU A 107 2.23 -20.98 -0.13
#